data_AF-E3J644-F1
#
_entry.id   AF-E3J644-F1
#
_cell.length_a   1.000
_cell.length_b   1.000
_cell.length_c   1.000
_cell.angle_alpha   90.00
_cell.angle_beta   90.00
_cell.angle_gamma   90.00
#
_symmetry.space_group_name_H-M   'P 1'
#
loop_
_entity.id
_entity.type
_entity.pdbx_description
1 polymer ?
#
loop_
_entity_poly.entity_id
_entity_poly.type
_entity_poly.pdbx_seq_one_letter_code
_entity_poly.pdbx_strand_id
1 'polypeptide(L)'
;MTQDAAPRPLREVVGEAARKIRETAKRRQDDVARGARLMGLPWSRAKVGALENGAKAVSVEELVTLALVLTQVCGRTIRVPDLLDADDLVILTPHLQVPAREVAKSLAGQNSLGALDPAIALTPAGHKAVLAEVESLAREKRANAELFLLVTRIQRLGLKGDLDAWAAEIGEAEQKTARRLDEPAVVLVALSHELWGRTLSEERDRVADEREPDASPDRRRALRGQVTRALVNELAAELARRDHIAAPVGTDGTDR
;
A
#
# COMPACT_ATOMS: atom_id res chain seq x y z
N MET A 1 -12.48 -34.45 -0.78
CA MET A 1 -11.15 -34.27 -0.17
C MET A 1 -10.14 -34.37 -1.28
N THR A 2 -9.93 -33.26 -1.97
CA THR A 2 -8.96 -33.13 -3.05
C THR A 2 -7.59 -33.12 -2.38
N GLN A 3 -6.72 -34.04 -2.78
CA GLN A 3 -5.32 -34.09 -2.36
C GLN A 3 -4.72 -32.69 -2.54
N ASP A 4 -4.08 -32.13 -1.51
CA ASP A 4 -3.34 -30.86 -1.60
C ASP A 4 -2.19 -31.03 -2.60
N ALA A 5 -2.47 -30.83 -3.88
CA ALA A 5 -1.47 -30.80 -4.93
C ALA A 5 -0.54 -29.61 -4.65
N ALA A 6 0.74 -29.90 -4.38
CA ALA A 6 1.73 -28.86 -4.14
C ALA A 6 1.75 -27.88 -5.34
N PRO A 7 1.74 -26.55 -5.09
CA PRO A 7 1.77 -25.58 -6.16
C PRO A 7 3.05 -25.70 -7.00
N ARG A 8 2.90 -25.67 -8.33
CA ARG A 8 4.01 -25.85 -9.28
C ARG A 8 4.03 -24.73 -10.34
N PRO A 9 5.19 -24.35 -10.87
CA PRO A 9 5.30 -23.40 -11.97
C PRO A 9 4.52 -23.86 -13.22
N LEU A 10 3.88 -22.93 -13.93
CA LEU A 10 3.13 -23.22 -15.17
C LEU A 10 3.93 -24.03 -16.20
N ARG A 11 5.24 -23.74 -16.33
CA ARG A 11 6.14 -24.46 -17.24
C ARG A 11 6.28 -25.95 -16.92
N GLU A 12 6.20 -26.34 -15.65
CA GLU A 12 6.28 -27.74 -15.23
C GLU A 12 4.98 -28.46 -15.57
N VAL A 13 3.84 -27.83 -15.29
CA VAL A 13 2.50 -28.37 -15.63
C VAL A 13 2.37 -28.59 -17.14
N VAL A 14 2.71 -27.59 -17.95
CA VAL A 14 2.69 -27.69 -19.42
C VAL A 14 3.68 -28.74 -19.93
N GLY A 15 4.89 -28.75 -19.40
CA GLY A 15 5.93 -29.71 -19.79
C GLY A 15 5.53 -31.16 -19.52
N GLU A 16 5.00 -31.41 -18.32
CA GLU A 16 4.53 -32.73 -17.90
C GLU A 16 3.36 -33.21 -18.78
N ALA A 17 2.38 -32.33 -19.05
CA ALA A 17 1.25 -32.65 -19.92
C ALA A 17 1.68 -32.94 -21.36
N ALA A 18 2.59 -32.13 -21.93
CA ALA A 18 3.15 -32.36 -23.26
C ALA A 18 3.87 -33.71 -23.36
N ARG A 19 4.66 -34.07 -22.33
CA ARG A 19 5.33 -35.37 -22.23
C ARG A 19 4.32 -36.51 -22.20
N LYS A 20 3.30 -36.43 -21.34
CA LYS A 20 2.23 -37.44 -21.23
C LYS A 20 1.54 -37.66 -22.57
N ILE A 21 1.11 -36.58 -23.23
CA ILE A 21 0.44 -36.63 -24.55
C ILE A 21 1.34 -37.33 -25.58
N ARG A 22 2.61 -36.94 -25.65
CA ARG A 22 3.59 -37.53 -26.59
C ARG A 22 3.78 -39.04 -26.33
N GLU A 23 3.94 -39.43 -25.07
CA GLU A 23 4.21 -40.81 -24.67
C GLU A 23 3.00 -41.73 -24.89
N THR A 24 1.79 -41.24 -24.61
CA THR A 24 0.55 -41.96 -24.94
C THR A 24 0.43 -42.23 -26.44
N ALA A 25 0.89 -41.29 -27.28
CA ALA A 25 0.94 -41.46 -28.74
C ALA A 25 2.14 -42.29 -29.22
N LYS A 26 2.99 -42.81 -28.31
CA LYS A 26 4.22 -43.56 -28.59
C LYS A 26 5.20 -42.79 -29.51
N ARG A 27 5.25 -41.46 -29.37
CA ARG A 27 6.12 -40.57 -30.14
C ARG A 27 7.41 -40.23 -29.37
N ARG A 28 8.48 -39.94 -30.12
CA ARG A 28 9.78 -39.55 -29.57
C ARG A 28 9.88 -38.02 -29.50
N GLN A 29 10.75 -37.52 -28.62
CA GLN A 29 11.04 -36.08 -28.55
C GLN A 29 11.57 -35.51 -29.88
N ASP A 30 12.27 -36.32 -30.67
CA ASP A 30 12.75 -35.91 -32.00
C ASP A 30 11.60 -35.68 -33.00
N ASP A 31 10.49 -36.41 -32.87
CA ASP A 31 9.30 -36.21 -33.69
C ASP A 31 8.69 -34.82 -33.41
N VAL A 32 8.61 -34.44 -32.13
CA VAL A 32 8.15 -33.11 -31.70
C VAL A 32 9.11 -32.01 -32.17
N ALA A 33 10.42 -32.22 -32.03
CA ALA A 33 11.42 -31.26 -32.51
C ALA A 33 11.36 -31.06 -34.03
N ARG A 34 11.06 -32.12 -34.79
CA ARG A 34 10.85 -32.03 -36.24
C ARG A 34 9.56 -31.27 -36.58
N GLY A 35 8.45 -31.60 -35.92
CA GLY A 35 7.19 -30.87 -36.10
C GLY A 35 7.30 -29.39 -35.75
N ALA A 36 8.01 -29.06 -34.67
CA ALA A 36 8.27 -27.69 -34.25
C ALA A 36 9.07 -26.90 -35.32
N ARG A 37 10.10 -27.51 -35.92
CA ARG A 37 10.88 -26.89 -37.01
C ARG A 37 10.05 -26.62 -38.25
N LEU A 38 9.09 -27.49 -38.60
CA LEU A 38 8.16 -27.24 -39.71
C LEU A 38 7.25 -26.03 -39.45
N MET A 39 6.99 -25.72 -38.19
CA MET A 39 6.21 -24.55 -37.75
C MET A 39 7.10 -23.33 -37.45
N GLY A 40 8.37 -23.34 -37.87
CA GLY A 40 9.30 -22.22 -37.69
C GLY A 40 9.93 -22.09 -36.30
N LEU A 41 9.68 -23.03 -35.38
CA LEU A 41 10.32 -23.03 -34.07
C LEU A 41 11.71 -23.70 -34.17
N PRO A 42 12.80 -23.04 -33.74
CA PRO A 42 14.16 -23.60 -33.78
C PRO A 42 14.38 -24.56 -32.60
N TRP A 43 13.57 -25.62 -32.52
CA TRP A 43 13.60 -26.58 -31.43
C TRP A 43 14.41 -27.82 -31.80
N SER A 44 15.40 -28.12 -30.96
CA SER A 44 16.14 -29.39 -30.97
C SER A 44 15.47 -30.38 -30.02
N ARG A 45 15.87 -31.67 -30.12
CA ARG A 45 15.47 -32.69 -29.14
C ARG A 45 15.77 -32.26 -27.69
N ALA A 46 16.93 -31.64 -27.46
CA ALA A 46 17.31 -31.13 -26.15
C ALA A 46 16.36 -30.02 -25.67
N LYS A 47 15.90 -29.13 -26.56
CA LYS A 47 14.93 -28.08 -26.23
C LYS A 47 13.55 -28.65 -25.88
N VAL A 48 13.12 -29.72 -26.56
CA VAL A 48 11.92 -30.47 -26.21
C VAL A 48 12.07 -31.12 -24.84
N GLY A 49 13.20 -31.78 -24.56
CA GLY A 49 13.46 -32.37 -23.24
C GLY A 49 13.48 -31.32 -22.12
N ALA A 50 14.07 -30.15 -22.35
CA ALA A 50 14.07 -29.06 -21.38
C ALA A 50 12.66 -28.49 -21.13
N LEU A 51 11.80 -28.44 -22.16
CA LEU A 51 10.40 -28.08 -22.03
C LEU A 51 9.63 -29.13 -21.23
N GLU A 52 9.77 -30.41 -21.56
CA GLU A 52 9.05 -31.51 -20.89
C GLU A 52 9.40 -31.67 -19.41
N ASN A 53 10.62 -31.26 -19.02
CA ASN A 53 11.07 -31.27 -17.64
C ASN A 53 10.77 -29.94 -16.90
N GLY A 54 10.09 -28.99 -17.54
CA GLY A 54 9.80 -27.67 -16.95
C GLY A 54 11.03 -26.78 -16.73
N ALA A 55 12.20 -27.14 -17.26
CA ALA A 55 13.43 -26.36 -17.13
C ALA A 55 13.41 -25.09 -18.02
N LYS A 56 12.60 -25.10 -19.08
CA LYS A 56 12.45 -23.99 -20.02
C LYS A 56 11.10 -23.33 -19.83
N ALA A 57 11.07 -22.00 -19.71
CA ALA A 57 9.82 -21.24 -19.83
C ALA A 57 9.24 -21.36 -21.25
N VAL A 58 7.91 -21.36 -21.34
CA VAL A 58 7.17 -21.43 -22.60
C VAL A 58 6.45 -20.10 -22.77
N SER A 59 6.71 -19.39 -23.87
CA SER A 59 5.97 -18.16 -24.19
C SER A 59 4.56 -18.49 -24.68
N VAL A 60 3.68 -17.49 -24.80
CA VAL A 60 2.31 -17.71 -25.31
C VAL A 60 2.34 -18.20 -26.76
N GLU A 61 3.21 -17.62 -27.60
CA GLU A 61 3.41 -18.03 -28.99
C GLU A 61 3.87 -19.49 -29.07
N GLU A 62 4.83 -19.88 -28.22
CA GLU A 62 5.31 -21.26 -28.13
C GLU A 62 4.25 -22.22 -27.60
N LEU A 63 3.41 -21.80 -26.65
CA LEU A 63 2.34 -22.62 -26.08
C LEU A 63 1.25 -22.95 -27.12
N VAL A 64 0.80 -21.93 -27.86
CA VAL A 64 -0.18 -22.10 -28.94
C VAL A 64 0.42 -22.98 -30.05
N THR A 65 1.66 -22.71 -30.45
CA THR A 65 2.34 -23.49 -31.49
C THR A 65 2.59 -24.93 -31.04
N LEU A 66 2.91 -25.17 -29.77
CA LEU A 66 3.10 -26.51 -29.20
C LEU A 66 1.84 -27.36 -29.35
N ALA A 67 0.64 -26.81 -29.11
CA ALA A 67 -0.62 -27.53 -29.31
C ALA A 67 -0.80 -27.96 -30.77
N LEU A 68 -0.42 -27.10 -31.74
CA LEU A 68 -0.45 -27.43 -33.17
C LEU A 68 0.57 -28.51 -33.53
N VAL A 69 1.80 -28.40 -33.03
CA VAL A 69 2.87 -29.39 -33.23
C VAL A 69 2.44 -30.76 -32.69
N LEU A 70 1.92 -30.81 -31.45
CA LEU A 70 1.44 -32.06 -30.86
C LEU A 70 0.24 -32.62 -31.61
N THR A 71 -0.64 -31.77 -32.14
CA THR A 71 -1.75 -32.20 -33.00
C THR A 71 -1.26 -32.95 -34.22
N GLN A 72 -0.31 -32.37 -34.95
CA GLN A 72 0.27 -32.98 -36.15
C GLN A 72 1.03 -34.28 -35.82
N VAL A 73 1.87 -34.26 -34.78
CA VAL A 73 2.74 -35.39 -34.41
C VAL A 73 1.94 -36.57 -33.84
N CYS A 74 0.91 -36.29 -33.04
CA CYS A 74 0.10 -37.33 -32.40
C CYS A 74 -1.09 -37.79 -33.25
N GLY A 75 -1.43 -37.06 -34.32
CA GLY A 75 -2.56 -37.42 -35.20
C GLY A 75 -3.93 -37.26 -34.55
N ARG A 76 -4.05 -36.41 -33.51
CA ARG A 76 -5.31 -36.07 -32.83
C ARG A 76 -5.30 -34.60 -32.45
N THR A 77 -6.46 -33.96 -32.39
CA THR A 77 -6.57 -32.56 -31.96
C THR A 77 -6.09 -32.40 -30.52
N ILE A 78 -5.15 -31.49 -30.30
CA ILE A 78 -4.65 -31.02 -29.00
C ILE A 78 -4.90 -29.52 -28.91
N ARG A 79 -5.51 -29.09 -27.82
CA ARG A 79 -5.81 -27.69 -27.49
C ARG A 79 -4.93 -27.24 -26.33
N VAL A 80 -4.79 -25.92 -26.14
CA VAL A 80 -4.03 -25.37 -25.00
C VAL A 80 -4.56 -25.86 -23.65
N PRO A 81 -5.88 -25.98 -23.39
CA PRO A 81 -6.39 -26.59 -22.16
C PRO A 81 -5.96 -28.05 -21.95
N ASP A 82 -5.67 -28.82 -23.01
CA ASP A 82 -5.17 -30.19 -22.86
C ASP A 82 -3.72 -30.23 -22.32
N LEU A 83 -3.02 -29.08 -22.33
CA LEU A 83 -1.69 -28.90 -21.77
C LEU A 83 -1.73 -28.42 -20.30
N LEU A 84 -2.92 -28.35 -19.71
CA LEU A 84 -3.14 -27.90 -18.34
C LEU A 84 -3.93 -28.98 -17.59
N ASP A 85 -3.33 -29.59 -16.56
CA ASP A 85 -4.04 -30.55 -15.71
C ASP A 85 -4.95 -29.80 -14.74
N ALA A 86 -6.28 -29.96 -14.86
CA ALA A 86 -7.27 -29.10 -14.22
C ALA A 86 -7.19 -29.05 -12.68
N ASP A 87 -6.60 -30.09 -12.09
CA ASP A 87 -6.45 -30.25 -10.64
C ASP A 87 -5.14 -29.66 -10.11
N ASP A 88 -4.22 -29.26 -10.98
CA ASP A 88 -2.96 -28.64 -10.55
C ASP A 88 -3.15 -27.22 -10.03
N LEU A 89 -2.42 -26.90 -8.96
CA LEU A 89 -2.27 -25.54 -8.49
C LEU A 89 -1.04 -24.90 -9.14
N VAL A 90 -1.27 -23.86 -9.94
CA VAL A 90 -0.26 -23.25 -10.80
C VAL A 90 0.23 -21.95 -10.21
N ILE A 91 1.54 -21.83 -10.00
CA ILE A 91 2.19 -20.57 -9.64
C ILE A 91 2.34 -19.73 -10.91
N LEU A 92 1.68 -18.57 -10.94
CA LEU A 92 1.78 -17.58 -12.02
C LEU A 92 2.83 -16.52 -11.71
N THR A 93 2.91 -16.10 -10.45
CA THR A 93 3.91 -15.15 -9.93
C THR A 93 4.31 -15.56 -8.52
N PRO A 94 5.38 -15.00 -7.92
CA PRO A 94 5.72 -15.26 -6.52
C PRO A 94 4.58 -14.99 -5.52
N HIS A 95 3.61 -14.17 -5.90
CA HIS A 95 2.49 -13.74 -5.06
C HIS A 95 1.13 -14.35 -5.47
N LEU A 96 1.05 -14.99 -6.64
CA LEU A 96 -0.20 -15.45 -7.23
C LEU A 96 -0.09 -16.91 -7.68
N GLN A 97 -1.03 -17.73 -7.18
CA GLN A 97 -1.22 -19.12 -7.59
C GLN A 97 -2.70 -19.35 -7.91
N VAL A 98 -3.01 -20.17 -8.91
CA VAL A 98 -4.41 -20.45 -9.27
C VAL A 98 -4.55 -21.90 -9.75
N PRO A 99 -5.72 -22.53 -9.61
CA PRO A 99 -5.96 -23.82 -10.24
C PRO A 99 -5.77 -23.73 -11.76
N ALA A 100 -5.16 -24.74 -12.40
CA ALA A 100 -4.86 -24.70 -13.83
C ALA A 100 -6.11 -24.56 -14.70
N ARG A 101 -7.25 -25.09 -14.24
CA ARG A 101 -8.56 -24.87 -14.87
C ARG A 101 -8.92 -23.39 -15.03
N GLU A 102 -8.50 -22.53 -14.09
CA GLU A 102 -8.77 -21.09 -14.14
C GLU A 102 -7.83 -20.39 -15.11
N VAL A 103 -6.59 -20.87 -15.25
CA VAL A 103 -5.70 -20.45 -16.35
C VAL A 103 -6.33 -20.81 -17.70
N ALA A 104 -6.85 -22.03 -17.86
CA ALA A 104 -7.48 -22.48 -19.08
C ALA A 104 -8.73 -21.64 -19.45
N LYS A 105 -9.59 -21.34 -18.47
CA LYS A 105 -10.75 -20.45 -18.65
C LYS A 105 -10.33 -19.05 -19.07
N SER A 106 -9.32 -18.47 -18.40
CA SER A 106 -8.77 -17.15 -18.73
C SER A 106 -8.24 -17.10 -20.17
N LEU A 107 -7.46 -18.11 -20.59
CA LEU A 107 -6.96 -18.23 -21.96
C LEU A 107 -8.08 -18.45 -22.99
N ALA A 108 -9.23 -18.99 -22.58
CA ALA A 108 -10.43 -19.10 -23.40
C ALA A 108 -11.28 -17.80 -23.42
N GLY A 109 -10.77 -16.70 -22.84
CA GLY A 109 -11.47 -15.41 -22.76
C GLY A 109 -12.56 -15.35 -21.70
N GLN A 110 -12.61 -16.33 -20.79
CA GLN A 110 -13.54 -16.32 -19.66
C GLN A 110 -12.90 -15.58 -18.49
N ASN A 111 -13.48 -14.46 -18.06
CA ASN A 111 -12.98 -13.67 -16.93
C ASN A 111 -13.27 -14.36 -15.59
N SER A 112 -12.56 -15.44 -15.28
CA SER A 112 -12.76 -16.21 -14.05
C SER A 112 -11.75 -15.88 -12.94
N LEU A 113 -10.57 -15.34 -13.28
CA LEU A 113 -9.52 -15.02 -12.30
C LEU A 113 -9.93 -13.93 -11.30
N GLY A 114 -10.73 -12.95 -11.72
CA GLY A 114 -11.20 -11.86 -10.86
C GLY A 114 -12.27 -12.27 -9.84
N ALA A 115 -12.84 -13.47 -9.99
CA ALA A 115 -13.84 -14.01 -9.07
C ALA A 115 -13.26 -15.01 -8.05
N LEU A 116 -11.94 -15.24 -8.09
CA LEU A 116 -11.29 -16.17 -7.17
C LEU A 116 -11.21 -15.58 -5.76
N ASP A 117 -11.47 -16.44 -4.77
CA ASP A 117 -11.22 -16.12 -3.38
C ASP A 117 -9.71 -15.79 -3.19
N PRO A 118 -9.36 -14.59 -2.71
CA PRO A 118 -7.98 -14.22 -2.43
C PRO A 118 -7.26 -15.19 -1.51
N ALA A 119 -7.97 -15.86 -0.59
CA ALA A 119 -7.41 -16.88 0.30
C ALA A 119 -6.89 -18.12 -0.44
N ILE A 120 -7.40 -18.36 -1.65
CA ILE A 120 -7.01 -19.49 -2.53
C ILE A 120 -5.99 -19.00 -3.57
N ALA A 121 -6.15 -17.76 -4.05
CA ALA A 121 -5.37 -17.21 -5.15
C ALA A 121 -3.99 -16.66 -4.73
N LEU A 122 -3.84 -16.20 -3.48
CA LEU A 122 -2.58 -15.63 -3.02
C LEU A 122 -1.68 -16.70 -2.40
N THR A 123 -0.40 -16.62 -2.72
CA THR A 123 0.62 -17.35 -1.93
C THR A 123 0.73 -16.70 -0.54
N PRO A 124 1.35 -17.35 0.46
CA PRO A 124 1.62 -16.70 1.74
C PRO A 124 2.41 -15.38 1.61
N ALA A 125 3.34 -15.32 0.64
CA ALA A 125 4.07 -14.10 0.32
C ALA A 125 3.14 -13.03 -0.32
N GLY A 126 2.20 -13.45 -1.17
CA GLY A 126 1.15 -12.58 -1.72
C GLY A 126 0.26 -11.98 -0.65
N HIS A 127 -0.21 -12.79 0.31
CA HIS A 127 -0.99 -12.32 1.45
C HIS A 127 -0.24 -11.25 2.26
N LYS A 128 1.02 -11.51 2.60
CA LYS A 128 1.85 -10.56 3.34
C LYS A 128 2.03 -9.24 2.58
N ALA A 129 2.24 -9.29 1.27
CA ALA A 129 2.40 -8.10 0.44
C ALA A 129 1.12 -7.26 0.39
N VAL A 130 -0.03 -7.89 0.20
CA VAL A 130 -1.33 -7.19 0.20
C VAL A 130 -1.61 -6.53 1.54
N LEU A 131 -1.38 -7.22 2.65
CA LEU A 131 -1.58 -6.64 3.99
C LEU A 131 -0.68 -5.42 4.23
N ALA A 132 0.60 -5.51 3.86
CA ALA A 132 1.53 -4.38 3.99
C ALA A 132 1.07 -3.16 3.17
N GLU A 133 0.55 -3.38 1.96
CA GLU A 133 0.03 -2.33 1.10
C GLU A 133 -1.25 -1.70 1.69
N VAL A 134 -2.18 -2.52 2.17
CA VAL A 134 -3.41 -2.06 2.84
C VAL A 134 -3.08 -1.23 4.07
N GLU A 135 -2.13 -1.66 4.89
CA GLU A 135 -1.66 -0.88 6.04
C GLU A 135 -1.01 0.43 5.63
N SER A 136 -0.24 0.44 4.53
CA SER A 136 0.37 1.65 3.98
C SER A 136 -0.68 2.67 3.55
N LEU A 137 -1.66 2.22 2.77
CA LEU A 137 -2.79 3.05 2.33
C LEU A 137 -3.62 3.55 3.52
N ALA A 138 -3.81 2.73 4.56
CA ALA A 138 -4.50 3.15 5.78
C ALA A 138 -3.71 4.23 6.54
N ARG A 139 -2.39 4.11 6.64
CA ARG A 139 -1.52 5.14 7.25
C ARG A 139 -1.58 6.44 6.48
N GLU A 140 -1.46 6.39 5.15
CA GLU A 140 -1.54 7.57 4.28
C GLU A 140 -2.90 8.27 4.42
N LYS A 141 -4.01 7.52 4.35
CA LYS A 141 -5.35 8.08 4.52
C LYS A 141 -5.55 8.73 5.89
N ARG A 142 -5.00 8.14 6.96
CA ARG A 142 -5.04 8.74 8.30
C ARG A 142 -4.25 10.05 8.36
N ALA A 143 -3.02 10.06 7.86
CA ALA A 143 -2.19 11.28 7.82
C ALA A 143 -2.87 12.40 7.02
N ASN A 144 -3.47 12.07 5.87
CA ASN A 144 -4.22 13.05 5.06
C ASN A 144 -5.46 13.58 5.80
N ALA A 145 -6.18 12.74 6.54
CA ALA A 145 -7.31 13.16 7.36
C ALA A 145 -6.88 14.07 8.52
N GLU A 146 -5.78 13.73 9.21
CA GLU A 146 -5.21 14.56 10.27
C GLU A 146 -4.77 15.93 9.75
N LEU A 147 -4.06 15.98 8.62
CA LEU A 147 -3.66 17.22 7.98
C LEU A 147 -4.87 18.07 7.57
N PHE A 148 -5.91 17.45 7.02
CA PHE A 148 -7.15 18.14 6.65
C PHE A 148 -7.84 18.77 7.88
N LEU A 149 -7.94 18.02 8.99
CA LEU A 149 -8.51 18.53 10.24
C LEU A 149 -7.69 19.70 10.80
N LEU A 150 -6.35 19.59 10.75
CA LEU A 150 -5.46 20.65 11.19
C LEU A 150 -5.59 21.93 10.36
N VAL A 151 -5.57 21.81 9.03
CA VAL A 151 -5.75 22.96 8.11
C VAL A 151 -7.11 23.62 8.37
N THR A 152 -8.16 22.82 8.53
CA THR A 152 -9.50 23.31 8.86
C THR A 152 -9.52 24.04 10.21
N ARG A 153 -8.81 23.53 11.23
CA ARG A 153 -8.69 24.17 12.56
C ARG A 153 -8.03 25.54 12.45
N ILE A 154 -6.91 25.64 11.72
CA ILE A 154 -6.17 26.90 11.51
C ILE A 154 -7.03 27.93 10.79
N GLN A 155 -7.70 27.52 9.71
CA GLN A 155 -8.62 28.40 8.96
C GLN A 155 -9.77 28.89 9.84
N ARG A 156 -10.37 28.00 10.64
CA ARG A 156 -11.45 28.36 11.56
C ARG A 156 -11.01 29.38 12.60
N LEU A 157 -9.79 29.25 13.12
CA LEU A 157 -9.21 30.23 14.06
C LEU A 157 -8.73 31.52 13.38
N GLY A 158 -8.86 31.63 12.05
CA GLY A 158 -8.43 32.80 11.29
C GLY A 158 -6.91 33.03 11.33
N LEU A 159 -6.13 31.99 11.61
CA LEU A 159 -4.68 32.05 11.70
C LEU A 159 -4.08 32.15 10.29
N LYS A 160 -3.12 33.06 10.10
CA LYS A 160 -2.46 33.27 8.81
C LYS A 160 -0.96 33.03 8.94
N GLY A 161 -0.42 32.19 8.08
CA GLY A 161 1.01 31.93 8.04
C GLY A 161 1.35 30.61 7.36
N ASP A 162 2.61 30.22 7.49
CA ASP A 162 3.15 29.02 6.91
C ASP A 162 3.18 27.89 7.95
N LEU A 163 2.51 26.79 7.62
CA LEU A 163 2.40 25.59 8.44
C LEU A 163 3.76 24.95 8.73
N ASP A 164 4.63 24.90 7.71
CA ASP A 164 5.94 24.26 7.84
C ASP A 164 6.86 25.09 8.73
N ALA A 165 6.78 26.42 8.63
CA ALA A 165 7.51 27.34 9.50
C ALA A 165 7.09 27.15 10.98
N TRP A 166 5.79 27.15 11.27
CA TRP A 166 5.31 26.93 12.63
C TRP A 166 5.68 25.55 13.18
N ALA A 167 5.63 24.50 12.33
CA ALA A 167 5.99 23.17 12.74
C ALA A 167 7.48 23.05 13.14
N ALA A 168 8.36 23.76 12.43
CA ALA A 168 9.79 23.79 12.72
C ALA A 168 10.14 24.45 14.08
N GLU A 169 9.27 25.31 14.59
CA GLU A 169 9.47 26.06 15.84
C GLU A 169 8.85 25.36 17.08
N ILE A 170 8.23 24.19 16.91
CA ILE A 170 7.60 23.46 18.02
C ILE A 170 8.67 22.94 19.00
N GLY A 171 8.72 23.56 20.18
CA GLY A 171 9.53 23.13 21.30
C GLY A 171 8.78 22.26 22.32
N GLU A 172 9.49 21.83 23.37
CA GLU A 172 8.90 21.02 24.44
C GLU A 172 7.80 21.76 25.22
N ALA A 173 7.90 23.08 25.38
CA ALA A 173 6.91 23.83 26.15
C ALA A 173 5.59 23.93 25.38
N GLU A 174 5.68 24.10 24.07
CA GLU A 174 4.57 24.12 23.13
C GLU A 174 3.89 22.75 23.12
N GLN A 175 4.65 21.64 23.04
CA GLN A 175 4.09 20.28 23.12
C GLN A 175 3.40 19.99 24.47
N LYS A 176 3.98 20.42 25.60
CA LYS A 176 3.38 20.23 26.93
C LYS A 176 2.10 21.05 27.07
N THR A 177 2.08 22.26 26.52
CA THR A 177 0.90 23.14 26.52
C THR A 177 -0.19 22.61 25.59
N ALA A 178 0.17 22.11 24.40
CA ALA A 178 -0.72 21.49 23.42
C ALA A 178 -1.55 20.38 24.06
N ARG A 179 -0.89 19.45 24.76
CA ARG A 179 -1.56 18.36 25.49
C ARG A 179 -2.46 18.86 26.61
N ARG A 180 -2.08 19.96 27.27
CA ARG A 180 -2.86 20.54 28.38
C ARG A 180 -4.13 21.24 27.88
N LEU A 181 -4.06 21.88 26.71
CA LEU A 181 -5.17 22.62 26.11
C LEU A 181 -5.98 21.78 25.11
N ASP A 182 -5.61 20.53 24.88
CA ASP A 182 -6.21 19.64 23.88
C ASP A 182 -6.21 20.24 22.46
N GLU A 183 -5.09 20.86 22.08
CA GLU A 183 -4.91 21.51 20.78
C GLU A 183 -3.63 21.05 20.08
N PRO A 184 -3.58 21.04 18.73
CA PRO A 184 -2.35 20.75 18.01
C PRO A 184 -1.25 21.78 18.33
N ALA A 185 -0.02 21.31 18.57
CA ALA A 185 1.09 22.19 18.95
C ALA A 185 1.39 23.28 17.90
N VAL A 186 1.22 22.98 16.62
CA VAL A 186 1.36 23.96 15.53
C VAL A 186 0.33 25.08 15.62
N VAL A 187 -0.89 24.81 16.11
CA VAL A 187 -1.92 25.84 16.35
C VAL A 187 -1.48 26.76 17.47
N LEU A 188 -0.84 26.23 18.51
CA LEU A 188 -0.31 27.05 19.61
C LEU A 188 0.87 27.93 19.18
N VAL A 189 1.77 27.41 18.35
CA VAL A 189 2.87 28.21 17.78
C VAL A 189 2.29 29.35 16.93
N ALA A 190 1.38 29.03 16.02
CA ALA A 190 0.68 30.02 15.19
C ALA A 190 0.01 31.11 16.03
N LEU A 191 -0.71 30.71 17.08
CA LEU A 191 -1.40 31.65 17.96
C LEU A 191 -0.43 32.49 18.80
N SER A 192 0.70 31.92 19.21
CA SER A 192 1.75 32.65 19.95
C SER A 192 2.39 33.73 19.06
N HIS A 193 2.62 33.46 17.76
CA HIS A 193 3.08 34.49 16.83
C HIS A 193 2.05 35.61 16.63
N GLU A 194 0.76 35.28 16.56
CA GLU A 194 -0.28 36.29 16.43
C GLU A 194 -0.40 37.17 17.67
N LEU A 195 -0.21 36.61 18.87
CA LEU A 195 -0.28 37.36 20.13
C LEU A 195 1.00 38.15 20.44
N TRP A 196 2.16 37.55 20.24
CA TRP A 196 3.44 38.06 20.76
C TRP A 196 4.55 38.17 19.72
N GLY A 197 4.30 37.71 18.49
CA GLY A 197 5.29 37.68 17.41
C GLY A 197 6.37 36.60 17.57
N ARG A 198 6.25 35.70 18.56
CA ARG A 198 7.25 34.68 18.91
C ARG A 198 6.61 33.47 19.59
N THR A 199 7.38 32.42 19.81
CA THR A 199 6.89 31.19 20.49
C THR A 199 6.61 31.43 21.98
N LEU A 200 5.81 30.55 22.59
CA LEU A 200 5.52 30.57 24.03
C LEU A 200 6.80 30.49 24.88
N SER A 201 7.76 29.66 24.48
CA SER A 201 9.04 29.50 25.16
C SER A 201 9.88 30.78 25.15
N GLU A 202 9.95 31.45 24.00
CA GLU A 202 10.69 32.70 23.83
C GLU A 202 10.02 33.85 24.60
N GLU A 203 8.69 33.95 24.53
CA GLU A 203 7.96 34.97 25.27
C GLU A 203 8.09 34.77 26.78
N ARG A 204 8.03 33.52 27.26
CA ARG A 204 8.27 33.19 28.66
C ARG A 204 9.65 33.68 29.12
N ASP A 205 10.67 33.41 28.32
CA ASP A 205 12.06 33.73 28.68
C ASP A 205 12.28 35.24 28.68
N ARG A 206 11.79 35.94 27.65
CA ARG A 206 11.79 37.40 27.58
C ARG A 206 11.10 38.04 28.80
N VAL A 207 9.86 37.65 29.09
CA VAL A 207 9.08 38.26 30.19
C VAL A 207 9.69 37.93 31.56
N ALA A 208 10.27 36.73 31.72
CA ALA A 208 10.96 36.38 32.96
C ALA A 208 12.22 37.23 33.17
N ASP A 209 13.02 37.43 32.12
CA ASP A 209 14.24 38.23 32.17
C ASP A 209 13.95 39.73 32.32
N GLU A 210 12.88 40.26 31.70
CA GLU A 210 12.46 41.66 31.87
C GLU A 210 11.97 41.97 33.30
N ARG A 211 11.32 41.01 33.96
CA ARG A 211 10.79 41.21 35.33
C ARG A 211 11.89 41.31 36.38
N GLU A 212 12.95 40.53 36.22
CA GLU A 212 14.04 40.47 37.20
C GLU A 212 15.35 40.05 36.49
N PRO A 213 16.05 41.00 35.82
CA PRO A 213 17.24 40.69 35.01
C PRO A 213 18.34 39.98 35.80
N ASP A 214 18.58 40.43 37.02
CA ASP A 214 19.62 39.92 37.92
C ASP A 214 19.14 38.79 38.84
N ALA A 215 18.02 38.13 38.51
CA ALA A 215 17.49 37.02 39.30
C ALA A 215 18.51 35.89 39.44
N SER A 216 18.57 35.31 40.65
CA SER A 216 19.30 34.07 40.87
C SER A 216 18.73 32.92 40.01
N PRO A 217 19.51 31.87 39.70
CA PRO A 217 19.04 30.75 38.87
C PRO A 217 17.73 30.10 39.37
N ASP A 218 17.59 29.91 40.68
CA ASP A 218 16.38 29.35 41.28
C ASP A 218 15.20 30.32 41.19
N ARG A 219 15.45 31.61 41.39
CA ARG A 219 14.45 32.66 41.24
C ARG A 219 13.96 32.76 39.80
N ARG A 220 14.86 32.72 38.81
CA ARG A 220 14.54 32.72 37.37
C ARG A 220 13.69 31.49 36.99
N ARG A 221 14.01 30.31 37.54
CA ARG A 221 13.17 29.10 37.33
C ARG A 221 11.75 29.29 37.87
N ALA A 222 11.61 29.81 39.09
CA ALA A 222 10.30 30.08 39.68
C ALA A 222 9.50 31.12 38.88
N LEU A 223 10.16 32.19 38.42
CA LEU A 223 9.57 33.22 37.56
C LEU A 223 9.09 32.66 36.24
N ARG A 224 9.92 31.89 35.52
CA ARG A 224 9.53 31.21 34.27
C ARG A 224 8.29 30.34 34.46
N GLY A 225 8.19 29.61 35.57
CA GLY A 225 7.00 28.82 35.88
C GLY A 225 5.74 29.66 36.14
N GLN A 226 5.86 30.82 36.79
CA GLN A 226 4.74 31.76 36.95
C GLN A 226 4.32 32.38 35.62
N VAL A 227 5.29 32.81 34.82
CA VAL A 227 5.07 33.41 33.49
C VAL A 227 4.42 32.40 32.54
N THR A 228 4.92 31.16 32.45
CA THR A 228 4.29 30.11 31.63
C THR A 228 2.82 29.92 31.99
N ARG A 229 2.47 29.87 33.28
CA ARG A 229 1.06 29.72 33.67
C ARG A 229 0.19 30.89 33.20
N ALA A 230 0.72 32.12 33.27
CA ALA A 230 0.00 33.29 32.77
C ALA A 230 -0.19 33.25 31.25
N LEU A 231 0.89 32.99 30.50
CA LEU A 231 0.85 32.92 29.04
C LEU A 231 -0.05 31.78 28.52
N VAL A 232 -0.05 30.63 29.20
CA VAL A 232 -0.96 29.51 28.87
C VAL A 232 -2.42 29.90 29.09
N ASN A 233 -2.73 30.66 30.14
CA ASN A 233 -4.10 31.15 30.36
C ASN A 233 -4.52 32.16 29.28
N GLU A 234 -3.58 32.99 28.81
CA GLU A 234 -3.81 33.94 27.72
C GLU A 234 -4.09 33.22 26.40
N LEU A 235 -3.29 32.20 26.05
CA LEU A 235 -3.54 31.33 24.89
C LEU A 235 -4.92 30.65 24.98
N ALA A 236 -5.27 30.12 26.14
CA ALA A 236 -6.57 29.47 26.35
C ALA A 236 -7.74 30.44 26.19
N ALA A 237 -7.61 31.67 26.71
CA ALA A 237 -8.62 32.72 26.56
C ALA A 237 -8.78 33.14 25.09
N GLU A 238 -7.66 33.26 24.37
CA GLU A 238 -7.66 33.62 22.96
C GLU A 238 -8.26 32.53 22.07
N LEU A 239 -7.95 31.25 22.33
CA LEU A 239 -8.58 30.11 21.67
C LEU A 239 -10.10 30.15 21.85
N ALA A 240 -10.57 30.29 23.09
CA ALA A 240 -11.99 30.37 23.41
C ALA A 240 -12.67 31.56 22.71
N ARG A 241 -11.99 32.73 22.64
CA ARG A 241 -12.49 33.91 21.95
C ARG A 241 -12.66 33.66 20.45
N ARG A 242 -11.65 33.08 19.80
CA ARG A 242 -11.69 32.78 18.36
C ARG A 242 -12.72 31.70 18.03
N ASP A 243 -12.88 30.70 18.90
CA ASP A 243 -13.91 29.68 18.77
C ASP A 243 -15.33 30.27 18.87
N HIS A 244 -15.55 31.20 19.79
CA HIS A 244 -16.84 31.90 19.89
C HIS A 244 -17.13 32.72 18.62
N ILE A 245 -16.13 33.36 18.02
CA ILE A 245 -16.29 34.15 16.78
C ILE A 245 -16.53 33.24 15.57
N ALA A 246 -15.88 32.08 15.55
CA ALA A 246 -15.96 31.13 14.45
C ALA A 246 -17.18 30.19 14.52
N ALA A 247 -17.88 30.15 15.66
CA ALA A 247 -19.15 29.45 15.77
C ALA A 247 -20.17 30.07 14.79
N PRO A 248 -20.88 29.28 13.97
CA PRO A 248 -21.94 29.83 13.14
C PRO A 248 -22.95 30.53 14.06
N VAL A 249 -23.22 31.81 13.79
CA VAL A 249 -24.34 32.53 14.38
C VAL A 249 -25.55 31.62 14.22
N GLY A 250 -26.10 31.16 15.35
CA GLY A 250 -27.26 30.29 15.35
C GLY A 250 -28.33 30.87 14.45
N THR A 251 -28.91 29.99 13.63
CA THR A 251 -30.19 30.18 12.96
C THR A 251 -31.29 30.34 14.01
N ASP A 252 -31.26 31.44 14.76
CA ASP A 252 -32.33 31.86 15.65
C ASP A 252 -33.39 32.60 14.83
N GLY A 253 -34.55 31.96 14.69
CA GLY A 253 -35.82 32.68 14.62
C GLY A 253 -36.40 33.00 13.24
N THR A 254 -36.63 31.99 12.39
CA THR A 254 -37.90 31.98 11.65
C THR A 254 -39.01 31.56 12.62
N ASP A 255 -39.50 32.54 13.36
CA ASP A 255 -40.84 32.50 13.95
C ASP A 255 -41.47 33.87 13.77
N ARG A 256 -42.18 34.04 12.64
CA ARG A 256 -43.38 34.86 12.42
C ARG A 256 -43.83 34.81 10.97
#